data_AF-A0A4P1KAW5-F1
#
_entry.id   AF-A0A4P1KAW5-F1
#
_cell.length_a   1.000
_cell.length_b   1.000
_cell.length_c   1.000
_cell.angle_alpha   90.00
_cell.angle_beta   90.00
_cell.angle_gamma   90.00
#
_symmetry.space_group_name_H-M   'P 1'
#
loop_
_entity.id
_entity.type
_entity.pdbx_description
1 polymer ?
#
loop_
_entity_poly.entity_id
_entity_poly.type
_entity_poly.pdbx_seq_one_letter_code
_entity_poly.pdbx_strand_id
1 'polypeptide(L)'
;MNAGCYGSETKDVLVSAWGLNRKGERVELALADFGYTYRHSNAPADIIWVEATYRGTPDAPEAVAARINEITGAPREDPADP
;
A
#
# COMPACT_ATOMS: atom_id res chain seq x y z
N MET A 1 -3.13 6.61 4.25
CA MET A 1 -4.25 5.84 3.67
C MET A 1 -3.87 4.37 3.61
N ASN A 2 -4.67 3.45 4.16
CA ASN A 2 -4.48 2.00 3.95
C ASN A 2 -5.20 1.59 2.65
N ALA A 3 -4.48 1.54 1.53
CA ALA A 3 -5.10 1.18 0.25
C ALA A 3 -5.44 -0.31 0.23
N GLY A 4 -6.63 -0.66 -0.24
CA GLY A 4 -7.07 -2.05 -0.36
C GLY A 4 -7.79 -2.29 -1.68
N CYS A 5 -7.52 -3.46 -2.27
CA CYS A 5 -8.12 -3.95 -3.51
C CYS A 5 -8.11 -5.50 -3.52
N TYR A 6 -9.17 -6.12 -4.07
CA TYR A 6 -9.29 -7.57 -4.23
C TYR A 6 -8.95 -8.40 -2.97
N GLY A 7 -9.44 -7.96 -1.80
CA GLY A 7 -9.28 -8.70 -0.54
C GLY A 7 -7.92 -8.55 0.16
N SER A 8 -7.03 -7.68 -0.33
CA SER A 8 -5.76 -7.35 0.31
C SER A 8 -5.67 -5.85 0.61
N GLU A 9 -5.01 -5.50 1.71
CA GLU A 9 -4.74 -4.12 2.13
C GLU A 9 -3.22 -3.87 2.24
N THR A 10 -2.78 -2.61 2.11
CA THR A 10 -1.38 -2.21 2.26
C THR A 10 -0.77 -2.69 3.58
N LYS A 11 -1.55 -2.68 4.66
CA LYS A 11 -1.12 -3.17 5.98
C LYS A 11 -0.69 -4.65 5.98
N ASP A 12 -1.20 -5.46 5.05
CA ASP A 12 -0.97 -6.90 5.04
C ASP A 12 0.44 -7.25 4.56
N VAL A 13 1.08 -6.32 3.83
CA VAL A 13 2.40 -6.51 3.22
C VAL A 13 3.40 -5.42 3.57
N LEU A 14 3.00 -4.28 4.14
CA LEU A 14 3.92 -3.22 4.53
C LEU A 14 4.72 -3.62 5.79
N VAL A 15 6.04 -3.48 5.71
CA VAL A 15 6.95 -3.69 6.85
C VAL A 15 7.24 -2.35 7.54
N SER A 16 7.68 -1.37 6.76
CA SER A 16 8.03 -0.03 7.23
C SER A 16 7.97 0.96 6.08
N ALA A 17 7.92 2.24 6.42
CA ALA A 17 8.11 3.32 5.46
C ALA A 17 8.77 4.51 6.14
N TRP A 18 9.53 5.27 5.35
CA TRP A 18 10.19 6.47 5.84
C TRP A 18 9.96 7.64 4.88
N GLY A 19 10.01 8.84 5.46
CA GLY A 19 9.78 10.08 4.76
C GLY A 19 10.44 11.26 5.45
N LEU A 20 10.16 12.45 4.94
CA LEU A 20 10.63 13.71 5.50
C LEU A 20 9.44 14.51 6.02
N ASN A 21 9.59 15.12 7.20
CA ASN A 21 8.64 16.10 7.66
C ASN A 21 8.90 17.48 7.02
N ARG A 22 8.04 18.45 7.29
CA ARG A 22 8.19 19.83 6.78
C ARG A 22 9.45 20.56 7.25
N LYS A 23 10.12 20.08 8.30
CA LYS A 23 11.41 20.60 8.78
C LYS A 23 12.60 19.94 8.08
N GLY A 24 12.36 18.97 7.18
CA GLY A 24 13.40 18.21 6.49
C GLY A 24 13.99 17.07 7.33
N GLU A 25 13.37 16.73 8.46
CA GLU A 25 13.85 15.64 9.32
C GLU A 25 13.30 14.30 8.83
N ARG A 26 14.15 13.27 8.87
CA ARG A 26 13.76 11.89 8.54
C ARG A 26 12.87 11.32 9.64
N VAL A 27 11.69 10.86 9.24
CA VAL A 27 10.75 10.13 10.08
C VAL A 27 10.57 8.74 9.50
N GLU A 28 10.73 7.73 10.35
CA GLU A 28 10.56 6.33 10.00
C GLU A 28 9.46 5.74 10.87
N LEU A 29 8.52 5.04 10.24
CA LEU A 29 7.40 4.38 10.91
C LEU A 29 7.44 2.88 10.58
N ALA A 30 7.32 2.04 11.60
CA ALA A 30 7.01 0.64 11.43
C ALA A 30 5.49 0.46 11.22
N LEU A 31 5.06 -0.71 10.74
CA LEU A 31 3.65 -1.00 10.51
C LEU A 31 2.74 -0.67 11.72
N ALA A 32 3.20 -0.97 12.94
CA ALA A 32 2.46 -0.70 14.17
C ALA A 32 2.23 0.80 14.41
N ASP A 33 3.14 1.65 13.94
CA ASP A 33 3.11 3.10 14.16
C ASP A 33 2.21 3.83 13.16
N PHE A 34 1.82 3.17 12.06
CA PHE A 34 0.92 3.75 11.07
C PHE A 34 -0.53 3.92 11.55
N GLY A 35 -0.94 3.18 12.60
CA GLY A 35 -2.32 3.19 13.09
C GLY A 35 -3.34 2.92 11.98
N TYR A 36 -3.05 1.94 11.11
CA TYR A 36 -3.92 1.64 9.98
C TYR A 36 -5.28 1.13 10.43
N THR A 37 -6.33 1.72 9.86
CA THR A 37 -7.71 1.25 9.93
C THR A 37 -8.28 1.23 8.50
N TYR A 38 -9.51 0.73 8.30
CA TYR A 38 -10.10 0.64 6.96
C TYR A 38 -10.07 2.02 6.27
N ARG A 39 -9.40 2.11 5.11
CA ARG A 39 -9.19 3.35 4.34
C ARG A 39 -8.58 4.52 5.14
N HIS A 40 -7.92 4.28 6.26
CA HIS A 40 -7.39 5.34 7.12
C HIS A 40 -6.02 4.96 7.73
N SER A 41 -5.22 5.96 8.09
CA SER A 41 -3.95 5.81 8.79
C SER A 41 -3.77 7.00 9.72
N ASN A 42 -3.29 6.78 10.93
CA ASN A 42 -2.99 7.86 11.88
C ASN A 42 -1.57 8.44 11.71
N ALA A 43 -0.90 8.10 10.61
CA ALA A 43 0.41 8.65 10.29
C ALA A 43 0.34 10.19 10.10
N PRO A 44 1.35 10.95 10.55
CA PRO A 44 1.33 12.40 10.45
C PRO A 44 1.11 12.88 9.01
N ALA A 45 0.12 13.77 8.82
CA ALA A 45 -0.28 14.26 7.49
C ALA A 45 0.84 15.06 6.77
N ASP A 46 1.80 15.56 7.53
CA ASP A 46 2.87 16.43 7.04
C ASP A 46 4.13 15.69 6.57
N ILE A 47 4.10 14.36 6.57
CA ILE A 47 5.21 13.54 6.08
C ILE A 47 5.09 13.35 4.57
N ILE A 48 6.17 13.67 3.87
CA ILE A 48 6.38 13.30 2.48
C ILE A 48 7.09 11.95 2.48
N TRP A 49 6.37 10.88 2.12
CA TRP A 49 6.91 9.53 2.05
C TRP A 49 7.89 9.40 0.88
N VAL A 50 9.06 8.81 1.15
CA VAL A 50 10.13 8.61 0.17
C VAL A 50 10.27 7.14 -0.20
N GLU A 51 10.14 6.26 0.79
CA GLU A 51 10.33 4.82 0.60
C GLU A 51 9.36 4.02 1.46
N ALA A 52 8.96 2.86 0.95
CA ALA A 52 8.20 1.86 1.67
C ALA A 52 8.79 0.47 1.40
N THR A 53 9.04 -0.28 2.48
CA THR A 53 9.49 -1.66 2.41
C THR A 53 8.30 -2.59 2.56
N TYR A 54 8.14 -3.52 1.63
CA TYR A 54 7.09 -4.52 1.63
C TYR A 54 7.65 -5.94 1.75
N ARG A 55 6.88 -6.84 2.37
CA ARG A 55 7.17 -8.27 2.46
C ARG A 55 6.20 -9.04 1.58
N GLY A 56 6.72 -9.49 0.44
CA GLY A 56 6.00 -10.44 -0.42
C GLY A 56 6.08 -11.87 0.12
N THR A 57 5.26 -12.74 -0.45
CA THR A 57 5.29 -14.19 -0.24
C THR A 57 5.89 -14.87 -1.48
N PRO A 58 6.82 -15.84 -1.32
CA PRO A 58 7.32 -16.62 -2.46
C PRO A 58 6.19 -17.36 -3.17
N ASP A 59 6.22 -17.38 -4.50
CA ASP A 59 5.27 -18.12 -5.34
C ASP A 59 5.89 -18.41 -6.72
N ALA A 60 5.28 -19.31 -7.49
CA ALA A 60 5.71 -19.63 -8.85
C ALA A 60 5.51 -18.41 -9.78
N PRO A 61 6.50 -18.03 -10.60
CA PRO A 61 6.40 -16.87 -11.49
C PRO A 61 5.17 -16.92 -12.40
N GLU A 62 4.81 -18.10 -12.89
CA GLU A 62 3.66 -18.32 -13.77
C GLU A 62 2.33 -18.09 -13.05
N ALA A 63 2.23 -18.52 -11.79
CA ALA A 63 1.06 -18.31 -10.95
C ALA A 63 0.88 -16.82 -10.60
N VAL A 64 1.96 -16.11 -10.32
CA VAL A 64 1.94 -14.65 -10.11
C VAL A 64 1.47 -13.92 -11.36
N ALA A 65 2.03 -14.27 -12.53
CA ALA A 65 1.65 -13.67 -13.81
C ALA A 65 0.17 -13.93 -14.15
N ALA A 66 -0.34 -15.14 -13.89
CA ALA A 66 -1.74 -15.47 -14.09
C ALA A 66 -2.67 -14.57 -13.24
N ARG A 67 -2.39 -14.41 -11.93
CA ARG A 67 -3.17 -13.51 -11.05
C ARG A 67 -3.13 -12.05 -11.51
N ILE A 68 -1.96 -11.56 -11.95
CA ILE A 68 -1.84 -10.20 -12.50
C ILE A 68 -2.69 -10.03 -13.75
N ASN A 69 -2.69 -11.03 -14.65
CA ASN A 69 -3.47 -11.00 -15.88
C ASN A 69 -4.98 -11.06 -15.62
N GLU A 70 -5.44 -11.84 -14.63
CA GLU A 70 -6.84 -11.86 -14.21
C GLU A 70 -7.31 -10.48 -13.74
N ILE A 71 -6.49 -9.78 -12.94
CA ILE A 71 -6.80 -8.43 -12.44
C ILE A 71 -6.74 -7.37 -13.56
N THR A 72 -5.76 -7.48 -14.47
CA THR A 72 -5.52 -6.46 -15.52
C THR A 72 -6.45 -6.64 -16.73
N GLY A 73 -6.86 -7.88 -17.01
CA GLY A 73 -7.77 -8.24 -18.10
C GLY A 73 -9.25 -8.13 -17.73
N ALA A 74 -9.58 -7.99 -16.45
CA ALA A 74 -10.92 -7.61 -16.03
C ALA A 74 -11.27 -6.25 -16.66
N PRO A 75 -12.47 -6.08 -17.25
CA PRO A 75 -12.94 -4.77 -17.68
C PRO A 75 -12.79 -3.80 -16.51
N ARG A 76 -12.26 -2.60 -16.76
CA ARG A 76 -12.40 -1.51 -15.79
C ARG A 76 -13.89 -1.36 -15.54
N GLU A 77 -14.36 -1.75 -14.35
CA GLU A 77 -15.58 -1.16 -13.82
C GLU A 77 -15.24 0.30 -13.56
N ASP A 78 -15.41 1.14 -14.59
CA ASP A 78 -15.46 2.58 -14.39
C ASP A 78 -16.69 2.83 -13.52
N PRO A 79 -16.52 3.31 -12.27
CA PRO A 79 -17.65 3.69 -11.45
C PRO A 79 -18.14 5.04 -11.97
N ALA A 80 -18.94 4.97 -13.04
CA ALA A 80 -19.82 5.96 -13.65
C ALA A 80 -19.23 7.32 -14.07
N ASP A 81 -19.49 7.68 -15.33
CA ASP A 81 -19.91 9.05 -15.69
C ASP A 81 -21.39 8.93 -16.12
N PRO A 82 -22.27 9.89 -15.74
CA PRO A 82 -23.68 9.69 -15.42
C PRO A 82 -24.62 9.25 -16.56
#